data_AF-X1IGJ8-F1
#
_entry.id   AF-X1IGJ8-F1
#
_cell.length_a   1.000
_cell.length_b   1.000
_cell.length_c   1.000
_cell.angle_alpha   90.00
_cell.angle_beta   90.00
_cell.angle_gamma   90.00
#
_symmetry.space_group_name_H-M   'P 1'
#
loop_
_entity.id
_entity.type
_entity.pdbx_description
1 polymer ?
#
loop_
_entity_poly.entity_id
_entity_poly.type
_entity_poly.pdbx_seq_one_letter_code
_entity_poly.pdbx_strand_id
1 'polypeptide(L)'
;DPVIRQAMKDGIGDARAEMKKLSQGKVDPSSFAGARNTLNPSYLERAMGVYMGIFINVAEQSVYFSLAVDADGKQFDGGKNSYTLEMSKDQIPPCKYFWSITMYNLPQRWLVENPIDRYSIGNATPGLKTATDGSITLYLGAASPGKDKESNWLPAPEAHFWMVLRTYGPDESVVNGTYKVPPVKQRAGLV
;
A
#
# COMPACT_ATOMS: atom_id res chain seq x y z
N ASP A 1 0.22 -34.29 27.82
CA ASP A 1 -0.99 -35.01 27.40
C ASP A 1 -1.20 -34.85 25.89
N PRO A 2 -1.28 -35.94 25.10
CA PRO A 2 -1.52 -35.88 23.65
C PRO A 2 -2.88 -35.29 23.24
N VAL A 3 -3.93 -35.52 24.03
CA VAL A 3 -5.28 -35.00 23.77
C VAL A 3 -5.30 -33.48 23.92
N ILE A 4 -4.70 -32.96 25.00
CA ILE A 4 -4.58 -31.50 25.21
C ILE A 4 -3.79 -30.87 24.06
N ARG A 5 -2.69 -31.50 23.63
CA ARG A 5 -1.88 -30.99 22.51
C ARG A 5 -2.68 -30.94 21.20
N GLN A 6 -3.50 -31.96 20.93
CA GLN A 6 -4.33 -31.98 19.72
C GLN A 6 -5.40 -30.90 19.76
N ALA A 7 -6.12 -30.77 20.88
CA ALA A 7 -7.13 -29.72 21.08
C ALA A 7 -6.55 -28.30 20.89
N MET A 8 -5.32 -28.05 21.38
CA MET A 8 -4.63 -26.77 21.13
C MET A 8 -4.34 -26.52 19.64
N LYS A 9 -3.94 -27.55 18.90
CA LYS A 9 -3.69 -27.42 17.45
C LYS A 9 -4.97 -27.14 16.68
N ASP A 10 -6.06 -27.82 17.04
CA ASP A 10 -7.36 -27.66 16.40
C ASP A 10 -7.88 -26.24 16.63
N GLY A 11 -7.83 -25.74 17.87
CA GLY A 11 -8.21 -24.36 18.17
C GLY A 11 -7.36 -23.29 17.45
N ILE A 12 -6.05 -23.54 17.25
CA ILE A 12 -5.20 -22.67 16.40
C ILE A 12 -5.68 -22.71 14.94
N GLY A 13 -6.07 -23.89 14.45
CA GLY A 13 -6.63 -24.08 13.11
C GLY A 13 -7.92 -23.27 12.90
N ASP A 14 -8.86 -23.39 13.85
CA ASP A 14 -10.14 -22.68 13.83
C ASP A 14 -9.94 -21.16 13.82
N ALA A 15 -9.10 -20.65 14.74
CA ALA A 15 -8.79 -19.21 14.82
C ALA A 15 -8.16 -18.69 13.51
N ARG A 16 -7.26 -19.45 12.88
CA ARG A 16 -6.65 -19.06 11.60
C ARG A 16 -7.67 -19.05 10.47
N ALA A 17 -8.59 -19.99 10.44
CA ALA A 17 -9.65 -20.02 9.43
C ALA A 17 -10.58 -18.79 9.57
N GLU A 18 -10.94 -18.42 10.79
CA GLU A 18 -11.72 -17.23 11.09
C GLU A 18 -10.98 -15.94 10.72
N MET A 19 -9.72 -15.79 11.13
CA MET A 19 -8.89 -14.63 10.78
C MET A 19 -8.70 -14.49 9.26
N LYS A 20 -8.52 -15.61 8.54
CA LYS A 20 -8.45 -15.62 7.08
C LYS A 20 -9.75 -15.09 6.46
N LYS A 21 -10.91 -15.53 6.95
CA LYS A 21 -12.21 -15.03 6.48
C LYS A 21 -12.37 -13.53 6.74
N LEU A 22 -11.99 -13.04 7.93
CA LEU A 22 -12.05 -11.61 8.27
C LEU A 22 -11.11 -10.77 7.39
N SER A 23 -9.94 -11.31 7.02
CA SER A 23 -8.99 -10.60 6.14
C SER A 23 -9.49 -10.42 4.70
N GLN A 24 -10.54 -11.12 4.28
CA GLN A 24 -11.04 -11.11 2.90
C GLN A 24 -11.94 -9.90 2.57
N GLY A 25 -12.18 -8.98 3.51
CA GLY A 25 -12.85 -7.70 3.27
C GLY A 25 -11.95 -6.56 3.72
N LYS A 26 -11.12 -6.03 2.80
CA LYS A 26 -10.12 -4.95 3.00
C LYS A 26 -10.23 -4.20 4.33
N VAL A 27 -9.57 -4.71 5.36
CA VAL A 27 -9.42 -3.98 6.62
C VAL A 27 -8.08 -3.26 6.59
N ASP A 28 -8.09 -1.95 6.78
CA ASP A 28 -6.86 -1.20 7.03
C ASP A 28 -6.25 -1.69 8.35
N PRO A 29 -5.02 -2.22 8.37
CA PRO A 29 -4.44 -2.77 9.58
C PRO A 29 -4.35 -1.76 10.73
N SER A 30 -4.26 -0.44 10.45
CA SER A 30 -4.28 0.61 11.48
C SER A 30 -5.59 0.67 12.27
N SER A 31 -6.70 0.14 11.74
CA SER A 31 -7.98 0.09 12.46
C SER A 31 -7.97 -0.84 13.68
N PHE A 32 -7.00 -1.77 13.74
CA PHE A 32 -6.79 -2.66 14.88
C PHE A 32 -5.75 -2.15 15.88
N ALA A 33 -5.04 -1.07 15.54
CA ALA A 33 -4.01 -0.51 16.40
C ALA A 33 -4.61 0.42 17.46
N GLY A 34 -4.02 0.42 18.65
CA GLY A 34 -4.50 1.26 19.75
C GLY A 34 -3.55 1.23 20.94
N ALA A 35 -3.61 2.27 21.76
CA ALA A 35 -2.97 2.27 23.07
C ALA A 35 -3.78 1.37 24.02
N ARG A 36 -3.17 0.93 25.14
CA ARG A 36 -3.82 0.01 26.10
C ARG A 36 -5.22 0.47 26.56
N ASN A 37 -5.44 1.77 26.65
CA ASN A 37 -6.70 2.39 27.06
C ASN A 37 -7.73 2.58 25.93
N THR A 38 -7.34 2.44 24.66
CA THR A 38 -8.22 2.60 23.49
C THR A 38 -8.37 1.33 22.66
N LEU A 39 -7.53 0.33 22.88
CA LEU A 39 -7.51 -0.92 22.13
C LEU A 39 -8.78 -1.74 22.37
N ASN A 40 -9.45 -2.16 21.29
CA ASN A 40 -10.66 -2.99 21.35
C ASN A 40 -10.47 -4.19 22.30
N PRO A 41 -11.37 -4.46 23.28
CA PRO A 41 -11.24 -5.60 24.19
C PRO A 41 -11.30 -6.98 23.51
N SER A 42 -11.77 -7.07 22.27
CA SER A 42 -11.82 -8.30 21.49
C SER A 42 -10.43 -8.88 21.22
N TYR A 43 -10.17 -10.08 21.76
CA TYR A 43 -8.92 -10.80 21.50
C TYR A 43 -8.75 -11.17 20.03
N LEU A 44 -9.85 -11.49 19.33
CA LEU A 44 -9.82 -11.82 17.90
C LEU A 44 -9.42 -10.60 17.06
N GLU A 45 -9.96 -9.42 17.34
CA GLU A 45 -9.58 -8.20 16.62
C GLU A 45 -8.13 -7.77 16.91
N ARG A 46 -7.66 -7.95 18.16
CA ARG A 46 -6.24 -7.75 18.48
C ARG A 46 -5.33 -8.72 17.73
N ALA A 47 -5.74 -9.98 17.65
CA ALA A 47 -5.03 -10.99 16.86
C ALA A 47 -5.05 -10.66 15.37
N MET A 48 -6.17 -10.13 14.85
CA MET A 48 -6.27 -9.63 13.48
C MET A 48 -5.29 -8.49 13.20
N GLY A 49 -5.12 -7.54 14.11
CA GLY A 49 -4.09 -6.50 13.99
C GLY A 49 -2.71 -7.08 13.74
N VAL A 50 -2.26 -8.00 14.61
CA VAL A 50 -0.96 -8.69 14.48
C VAL A 50 -0.88 -9.56 13.22
N TYR A 51 -1.97 -10.27 12.88
CA TYR A 51 -2.06 -11.12 11.69
C TYR A 51 -1.95 -10.30 10.39
N MET A 52 -2.52 -9.10 10.36
CA MET A 52 -2.48 -8.19 9.21
C MET A 52 -1.19 -7.36 9.17
N GLY A 53 -0.60 -7.06 10.32
CA GLY A 53 0.71 -6.43 10.43
C GLY A 53 1.20 -6.34 11.88
N ILE A 54 2.41 -6.80 12.13
CA ILE A 54 3.05 -6.56 13.42
C ILE A 54 3.53 -5.11 13.51
N PHE A 55 3.44 -4.50 14.69
CA PHE A 55 3.94 -3.14 14.97
C PHE A 55 3.31 -2.01 14.13
N ILE A 56 2.05 -2.16 13.72
CA ILE A 56 1.33 -1.10 13.01
C ILE A 56 1.08 0.10 13.93
N ASN A 57 1.15 1.31 13.39
CA ASN A 57 0.78 2.52 14.12
C ASN A 57 -0.74 2.70 14.20
N VAL A 58 -1.20 3.52 15.14
CA VAL A 58 -2.59 4.02 15.13
C VAL A 58 -2.86 4.87 13.88
N ALA A 59 -4.12 4.89 13.42
CA ALA A 59 -4.51 5.56 12.17
C ALA A 59 -4.18 7.06 12.15
N GLU A 60 -4.21 7.74 13.30
CA GLU A 60 -3.86 9.16 13.43
C GLU A 60 -2.37 9.43 13.13
N GLN A 61 -1.52 8.40 13.21
CA GLN A 61 -0.11 8.51 12.87
C GLN A 61 0.17 8.08 11.44
N SER A 62 -0.44 6.99 10.96
CA SER A 62 -0.28 6.55 9.58
C SER A 62 -1.39 5.62 9.10
N VAL A 63 -1.78 5.76 7.83
CA VAL A 63 -2.73 4.86 7.14
C VAL A 63 -2.08 4.29 5.87
N TYR A 64 -2.44 3.05 5.54
CA TYR A 64 -1.80 2.27 4.46
C TYR A 64 -2.84 1.81 3.44
N PHE A 65 -2.64 2.17 2.17
CA PHE A 65 -3.47 1.72 1.06
C PHE A 65 -2.71 0.68 0.24
N SER A 66 -3.25 -0.53 0.18
CA SER A 66 -2.75 -1.59 -0.71
C SER A 66 -3.23 -1.36 -2.15
N LEU A 67 -2.30 -1.12 -3.05
CA LEU A 67 -2.55 -1.01 -4.49
C LEU A 67 -2.09 -2.31 -5.14
N ALA A 68 -3.03 -3.25 -5.32
CA ALA A 68 -2.74 -4.59 -5.82
C ALA A 68 -3.11 -4.79 -7.30
N VAL A 69 -4.01 -3.96 -7.82
CA VAL A 69 -4.56 -4.08 -9.18
C VAL A 69 -4.66 -2.71 -9.84
N ASP A 70 -4.64 -2.71 -11.18
CA ASP A 70 -4.89 -1.53 -11.99
C ASP A 70 -6.39 -1.14 -12.03
N ALA A 71 -6.71 -0.10 -12.79
CA ALA A 71 -8.05 0.44 -12.98
C ALA A 71 -9.06 -0.57 -13.55
N ASP A 72 -8.59 -1.59 -14.26
CA ASP A 72 -9.42 -2.66 -14.82
C ASP A 72 -9.55 -3.85 -13.86
N GLY A 73 -8.94 -3.77 -12.67
CA GLY A 73 -8.90 -4.87 -11.71
C GLY A 73 -7.89 -5.96 -12.04
N LYS A 74 -6.95 -5.72 -12.96
CA LYS A 74 -5.90 -6.69 -13.32
C LYS A 74 -4.69 -6.54 -12.40
N GLN A 75 -4.07 -7.67 -12.04
CA GLN A 75 -2.81 -7.68 -11.31
C GLN A 75 -1.74 -6.90 -12.10
N PHE A 76 -0.98 -6.05 -11.42
CA PHE A 76 0.13 -5.34 -12.07
C PHE A 76 1.18 -6.32 -12.61
N ASP A 77 1.68 -6.07 -13.81
CA ASP A 77 2.70 -6.85 -14.50
C ASP A 77 3.64 -5.92 -15.27
N GLY A 78 4.78 -5.60 -14.66
CA GLY A 78 5.76 -4.67 -15.22
C GLY A 78 6.56 -5.24 -16.38
N GLY A 79 6.47 -6.55 -16.64
CA GLY A 79 7.05 -7.19 -17.83
C GLY A 79 6.16 -7.03 -19.08
N LYS A 80 4.91 -6.59 -18.90
CA LYS A 80 3.95 -6.40 -20.01
C LYS A 80 3.50 -4.96 -20.19
N ASN A 81 3.39 -4.22 -19.10
CA ASN A 81 2.78 -2.89 -19.11
C ASN A 81 3.60 -1.89 -18.29
N SER A 82 3.49 -0.63 -18.67
CA SER A 82 3.79 0.50 -17.79
C SER A 82 2.49 1.10 -17.27
N TYR A 83 2.54 1.79 -16.15
CA TYR A 83 1.37 2.33 -15.47
C TYR A 83 1.58 3.79 -15.08
N THR A 84 0.48 4.50 -14.87
CA THR A 84 0.47 5.86 -14.31
C THR A 84 -0.51 5.96 -13.15
N LEU A 85 -0.12 6.74 -12.15
CA LEU A 85 -1.02 7.26 -11.13
C LEU A 85 -1.07 8.78 -11.29
N GLU A 86 -2.21 9.27 -11.74
CA GLU A 86 -2.49 10.70 -11.86
C GLU A 86 -3.33 11.12 -10.66
N MET A 87 -2.84 12.12 -9.93
CA MET A 87 -3.52 12.73 -8.81
C MET A 87 -3.71 14.20 -9.15
N SER A 88 -4.96 14.64 -9.31
CA SER A 88 -5.26 16.07 -9.28
C SER A 88 -4.86 16.67 -7.92
N LYS A 89 -4.78 17.99 -7.84
CA LYS A 89 -4.38 18.70 -6.62
C LYS A 89 -5.17 18.27 -5.38
N ASP A 90 -6.46 18.03 -5.54
CA ASP A 90 -7.41 17.58 -4.52
C ASP A 90 -7.37 16.06 -4.25
N GLN A 91 -6.68 15.29 -5.11
CA GLN A 91 -6.50 13.85 -4.96
C GLN A 91 -5.14 13.45 -4.37
N ILE A 92 -4.21 14.41 -4.22
CA ILE A 92 -2.95 14.17 -3.51
C ILE A 92 -3.28 13.75 -2.07
N PRO A 93 -2.66 12.68 -1.52
CA PRO A 93 -3.00 12.16 -0.20
C PRO A 93 -2.90 13.25 0.88
N PRO A 94 -4.02 13.61 1.53
CA PRO A 94 -4.01 14.68 2.52
C PRO A 94 -3.33 14.19 3.80
N CYS A 95 -2.20 14.81 4.12
CA CYS A 95 -1.40 14.47 5.28
C CYS A 95 -0.56 15.67 5.74
N LYS A 96 -0.21 15.67 7.02
CA LYS A 96 0.55 16.73 7.68
C LYS A 96 2.05 16.64 7.39
N TYR A 97 2.60 15.43 7.31
CA TYR A 97 4.05 15.23 7.20
C TYR A 97 4.45 14.86 5.77
N PHE A 98 4.13 13.63 5.36
CA PHE A 98 4.44 13.16 4.02
C PHE A 98 3.59 11.95 3.65
N TRP A 99 3.53 11.69 2.35
CA TRP A 99 3.02 10.45 1.79
C TRP A 99 4.11 9.80 0.93
N SER A 100 3.99 8.49 0.73
CA SER A 100 4.90 7.75 -0.14
C SER A 100 4.22 6.53 -0.75
N ILE A 101 4.61 6.17 -1.97
CA ILE A 101 4.29 4.90 -2.62
C ILE A 101 5.57 4.10 -2.68
N THR A 102 5.54 2.88 -2.12
CA THR A 102 6.68 1.96 -2.15
C THR A 102 6.38 0.80 -3.09
N MET A 103 7.38 0.41 -3.89
CA MET A 103 7.30 -0.69 -4.85
C MET A 103 7.75 -2.00 -4.22
N TYR A 104 7.04 -3.09 -4.49
CA TYR A 104 7.43 -4.43 -4.06
C TYR A 104 7.16 -5.48 -5.13
N ASN A 105 8.07 -6.44 -5.29
CA ASN A 105 7.85 -7.59 -6.16
C ASN A 105 6.79 -8.55 -5.60
N LEU A 106 6.25 -9.41 -6.47
CA LEU A 106 5.47 -10.57 -6.07
C LEU A 106 6.15 -11.86 -6.58
N PRO A 107 6.02 -12.98 -5.84
CA PRO A 107 5.28 -13.13 -4.58
C PRO A 107 6.06 -12.75 -3.31
N GLN A 108 7.36 -12.44 -3.40
CA GLN A 108 8.23 -12.29 -2.22
C GLN A 108 7.94 -11.03 -1.38
N ARG A 109 7.35 -9.99 -1.98
CA ARG A 109 7.05 -8.70 -1.34
C ARG A 109 8.31 -8.00 -0.81
N TRP A 110 9.40 -8.08 -1.55
CA TRP A 110 10.64 -7.35 -1.29
C TRP A 110 10.71 -6.08 -2.12
N LEU A 111 11.52 -5.14 -1.66
CA LEU A 111 11.90 -3.98 -2.46
C LEU A 111 12.57 -4.43 -3.76
N VAL A 112 12.40 -3.63 -4.81
CA VAL A 112 12.83 -3.99 -6.17
C VAL A 112 14.10 -3.23 -6.50
N GLU A 113 15.20 -3.95 -6.68
CA GLU A 113 16.46 -3.41 -7.20
C GLU A 113 16.21 -2.70 -8.54
N ASN A 114 16.80 -1.52 -8.71
CA ASN A 114 16.57 -0.71 -9.90
C ASN A 114 17.73 0.27 -10.17
N PRO A 115 17.88 0.76 -11.42
CA PRO A 115 19.06 1.54 -11.82
C PRO A 115 19.28 2.90 -11.14
N ILE A 116 18.31 3.39 -10.37
CA ILE A 116 18.35 4.72 -9.73
C ILE A 116 18.21 4.64 -8.20
N ASP A 117 18.32 3.44 -7.62
CA ASP A 117 18.20 3.18 -6.17
C ASP A 117 16.93 3.79 -5.54
N ARG A 118 15.82 3.83 -6.29
CA ARG A 118 14.55 4.40 -5.84
C ARG A 118 13.53 3.32 -5.57
N TYR A 119 13.23 3.09 -4.30
CA TYR A 119 12.29 2.07 -3.86
C TYR A 119 10.93 2.64 -3.44
N SER A 120 10.86 3.96 -3.26
CA SER A 120 9.63 4.69 -2.99
C SER A 120 9.65 6.08 -3.62
N ILE A 121 8.47 6.64 -3.86
CA ILE A 121 8.27 8.01 -4.33
C ILE A 121 7.17 8.72 -3.53
N GLY A 122 7.33 10.01 -3.25
CA GLY A 122 6.43 10.77 -2.40
C GLY A 122 6.78 12.25 -2.37
N ASN A 123 5.99 13.08 -1.67
CA ASN A 123 6.25 14.52 -1.58
C ASN A 123 7.60 14.88 -0.92
N ALA A 124 8.20 13.96 -0.16
CA ALA A 124 9.55 14.11 0.38
C ALA A 124 10.66 13.69 -0.61
N THR A 125 10.32 13.18 -1.80
CA THR A 125 11.32 12.77 -2.82
C THR A 125 11.96 14.01 -3.46
N PRO A 126 13.30 14.15 -3.40
CA PRO A 126 13.97 15.27 -4.02
C PRO A 126 13.68 15.35 -5.53
N GLY A 127 13.28 16.53 -5.98
CA GLY A 127 13.03 16.80 -7.40
C GLY A 127 11.69 16.31 -7.95
N LEU A 128 10.79 15.77 -7.11
CA LEU A 128 9.42 15.45 -7.54
C LEU A 128 8.78 16.69 -8.19
N LYS A 129 8.27 16.53 -9.41
CA LYS A 129 7.64 17.62 -10.17
C LYS A 129 6.13 17.60 -9.97
N THR A 130 5.60 18.77 -9.68
CA THR A 130 4.16 19.06 -9.70
C THR A 130 3.87 19.88 -10.95
N ALA A 131 2.78 19.57 -11.65
CA ALA A 131 2.32 20.35 -12.79
C ALA A 131 1.80 21.73 -12.36
N THR A 132 1.60 22.63 -13.33
CA THR A 132 1.15 24.01 -13.07
C THR A 132 -0.26 24.10 -12.45
N ASP A 133 -1.11 23.11 -12.72
CA ASP A 133 -2.46 22.98 -12.13
C ASP A 133 -2.43 22.37 -10.71
N GLY A 134 -1.24 22.02 -10.22
CA GLY A 134 -1.05 21.37 -8.92
C GLY A 134 -1.21 19.85 -8.95
N SER A 135 -1.43 19.23 -10.11
CA SER A 135 -1.49 17.77 -10.24
C SER A 135 -0.09 17.13 -10.17
N ILE A 136 -0.07 15.85 -9.79
CA ILE A 136 1.13 15.00 -9.81
C ILE A 136 0.81 13.75 -10.62
N THR A 137 1.61 13.49 -11.65
CA THR A 137 1.63 12.22 -12.36
C THR A 137 2.84 11.42 -11.91
N LEU A 138 2.62 10.22 -11.40
CA LEU A 138 3.66 9.23 -11.14
C LEU A 138 3.70 8.21 -12.26
N TYR A 139 4.90 7.87 -12.73
CA TYR A 139 5.14 6.83 -13.71
C TYR A 139 5.62 5.58 -12.98
N LEU A 140 4.98 4.45 -13.25
CA LEU A 140 5.19 3.20 -12.51
C LEU A 140 5.49 2.10 -13.54
N GLY A 141 6.73 1.64 -13.65
CA GLY A 141 7.10 0.69 -14.70
C GLY A 141 8.58 0.35 -14.70
N ALA A 142 8.96 -0.73 -15.38
CA ALA A 142 10.34 -1.20 -15.45
C ALA A 142 11.24 -0.31 -16.30
N ALA A 143 10.72 0.23 -17.41
CA ALA A 143 11.43 1.16 -18.26
C ALA A 143 11.25 2.61 -17.81
N SER A 144 12.29 3.42 -17.97
CA SER A 144 12.22 4.87 -17.76
C SER A 144 11.14 5.47 -18.68
N PRO A 145 10.27 6.38 -18.17
CA PRO A 145 9.28 7.06 -18.98
C PRO A 145 9.87 8.12 -19.92
N GLY A 146 11.19 8.32 -19.91
CA GLY A 146 11.91 9.38 -20.59
C GLY A 146 12.59 10.33 -19.59
N LYS A 147 13.76 10.86 -19.95
CA LYS A 147 14.62 11.69 -19.07
C LYS A 147 13.88 12.86 -18.41
N ASP A 148 12.91 13.45 -19.09
CA ASP A 148 12.12 14.58 -18.60
C ASP A 148 11.16 14.20 -17.46
N LYS A 149 10.80 12.91 -17.37
CA LYS A 149 9.79 12.32 -16.47
C LYS A 149 10.38 11.44 -15.36
N GLU A 150 11.67 11.14 -15.40
CA GLU A 150 12.35 10.29 -14.39
C GLU A 150 12.25 10.82 -12.96
N SER A 151 12.11 12.13 -12.77
CA SER A 151 11.87 12.72 -11.45
C SER A 151 10.61 12.18 -10.77
N ASN A 152 9.61 11.79 -11.56
CA ASN A 152 8.32 11.26 -11.10
C ASN A 152 8.17 9.76 -11.33
N TRP A 153 9.26 9.09 -11.72
CA TRP A 153 9.27 7.66 -12.00
C TRP A 153 9.58 6.84 -10.75
N LEU A 154 8.80 5.80 -10.50
CA LEU A 154 9.11 4.74 -9.56
C LEU A 154 9.35 3.45 -10.37
N PRO A 155 10.60 2.97 -10.45
CA PRO A 155 10.91 1.73 -11.13
C PRO A 155 10.14 0.54 -10.57
N ALA A 156 9.60 -0.29 -11.46
CA ALA A 156 8.90 -1.53 -11.15
C ALA A 156 9.72 -2.72 -11.68
N PRO A 157 9.49 -3.96 -11.19
CA PRO A 157 10.17 -5.13 -11.74
C PRO A 157 9.53 -5.51 -13.09
N GLU A 158 10.27 -6.21 -13.95
CA GLU A 158 9.73 -6.90 -15.14
C GLU A 158 8.95 -8.18 -14.74
N ALA A 159 8.08 -8.06 -13.75
CA ALA A 159 7.31 -9.14 -13.18
C ALA A 159 6.04 -8.59 -12.51
N HIS A 160 5.26 -9.47 -11.87
CA HIS A 160 4.16 -9.04 -11.02
C HIS A 160 4.66 -8.24 -9.82
N PHE A 161 3.92 -7.18 -9.48
CA PHE A 161 4.24 -6.32 -8.36
C PHE A 161 2.98 -5.85 -7.64
N TRP A 162 3.18 -5.27 -6.46
CA TRP A 162 2.16 -4.52 -5.74
C TRP A 162 2.81 -3.29 -5.13
N MET A 163 1.99 -2.28 -4.83
CA MET A 163 2.45 -1.04 -4.22
C MET A 163 1.68 -0.75 -2.95
N VAL A 164 2.31 -0.02 -2.05
CA VAL A 164 1.66 0.46 -0.83
C VAL A 164 1.82 1.98 -0.77
N LEU A 165 0.70 2.69 -0.83
CA LEU A 165 0.63 4.11 -0.50
C LEU A 165 0.53 4.25 1.03
N ARG A 166 1.36 5.11 1.59
CA ARG A 166 1.41 5.42 3.03
C ARG A 166 1.21 6.91 3.23
N THR A 167 0.39 7.28 4.19
CA THR A 167 0.25 8.65 4.68
C THR A 167 0.81 8.74 6.10
N TYR A 168 1.46 9.85 6.43
CA TYR A 168 2.00 10.11 7.76
C TYR A 168 1.43 11.42 8.31
N GLY A 169 0.76 11.32 9.46
CA GLY A 169 -0.15 12.35 9.95
C GLY A 169 -1.32 12.60 8.99
N PRO A 170 -2.08 11.56 8.59
CA PRO A 170 -3.24 11.73 7.72
C PRO A 170 -4.28 12.68 8.30
N ASP A 171 -5.04 13.34 7.43
CA ASP A 171 -6.21 14.09 7.86
C ASP A 171 -7.41 13.16 8.17
N GLU A 172 -8.52 13.76 8.61
CA GLU A 172 -9.73 13.01 8.95
C GLU A 172 -10.31 12.23 7.78
N SER A 173 -10.22 12.75 6.54
CA SER A 173 -10.75 12.08 5.35
C SER A 173 -10.05 10.75 5.06
N VAL A 174 -8.75 10.68 5.35
CA VAL A 174 -7.97 9.44 5.22
C VAL A 174 -8.26 8.50 6.39
N VAL A 175 -8.31 9.01 7.62
CA VAL A 175 -8.58 8.19 8.82
C VAL A 175 -9.96 7.55 8.79
N ASN A 176 -10.99 8.28 8.36
CA ASN A 176 -12.36 7.78 8.27
C ASN A 176 -12.65 7.03 6.95
N GLY A 177 -11.65 6.91 6.06
CA GLY A 177 -11.74 6.15 4.81
C GLY A 177 -12.58 6.81 3.70
N THR A 178 -12.95 8.09 3.83
CA THR A 178 -13.66 8.83 2.76
C THR A 178 -12.74 9.21 1.61
N TYR A 179 -11.45 9.47 1.88
CA TYR A 179 -10.43 9.63 0.84
C TYR A 179 -10.29 8.34 0.02
N LYS A 180 -10.28 8.49 -1.31
CA LYS A 180 -10.08 7.41 -2.26
C LYS A 180 -8.83 7.67 -3.09
N VAL A 181 -7.92 6.70 -3.09
CA VAL A 181 -6.76 6.74 -3.98
C VAL A 181 -7.25 6.67 -5.43
N PRO A 182 -6.80 7.57 -6.32
CA PRO A 182 -7.12 7.46 -7.74
C PRO A 182 -6.68 6.11 -8.32
N PRO A 183 -7.39 5.59 -9.32
CA PRO A 183 -7.03 4.31 -9.92
C PRO A 183 -5.71 4.43 -10.67
N VAL A 184 -4.84 3.43 -10.49
CA VAL A 184 -3.61 3.29 -11.28
C VAL A 184 -3.99 2.74 -12.65
N LYS A 185 -3.66 3.45 -13.72
CA LYS A 185 -4.05 3.07 -15.08
C LYS A 185 -2.87 2.45 -15.82
N GLN A 186 -3.14 1.52 -16.72
CA GLN A 186 -2.15 1.15 -17.72
C GLN A 186 -1.85 2.37 -18.58
N ARG A 187 -0.57 2.66 -18.76
CA ARG A 187 -0.10 3.71 -19.66
C ARG A 187 -0.19 3.17 -21.08
N ALA A 188 -0.97 3.83 -21.92
CA ALA A 188 -1.00 3.51 -23.34
C ALA A 188 0.39 3.74 -23.96
N GLY A 189 1.04 2.66 -24.40
CA GLY A 189 2.17 2.61 -25.32
C GLY A 189 3.43 3.40 -24.96
N LEU A 190 4.51 2.67 -24.67
CA LEU A 190 5.73 2.77 -25.47
C LEU A 190 6.10 1.33 -25.82
N VAL A 191 5.83 0.93 -27.07
CA VAL A 191 6.53 -0.23 -27.68
C VAL A 191 7.90 0.26 -28.08
#